data_AF-A0A1G2WGQ1-F1
#
_entry.id   AF-A0A1G2WGQ1-F1
#
_cell.length_a   1.000
_cell.length_b   1.000
_cell.length_c   1.000
_cell.angle_alpha   90.00
_cell.angle_beta   90.00
_cell.angle_gamma   90.00
#
_symmetry.space_group_name_H-M   'P 1'
#
loop_
_entity.id
_entity.type
_entity.pdbx_description
1 polymer ?
#
loop_
_entity_poly.entity_id
_entity_poly.type
_entity_poly.pdbx_seq_one_letter_code
_entity_poly.pdbx_strand_id
1 'polypeptide(L)'
;MEDKKNAAKLEIQLDEETAQGVYANLVVVNHNETEFALDFVYVQPQGGRAKVRSRIIMAPAHIRSLIRALEKNLGSYEEKFEPDKRCAKVAKVSEEQYH
;
A
#
# COMPACT_ATOMS: atom_id res chain seq x y z
N MET A 1 -31.84 -8.57 -18.64
CA MET A 1 -30.57 -8.20 -19.30
C MET A 1 -29.87 -7.25 -18.36
N GLU A 2 -28.72 -7.65 -17.82
CA GLU A 2 -27.92 -6.83 -16.90
C GLU A 2 -27.10 -5.82 -17.70
N ASP A 3 -27.27 -4.53 -17.37
CA ASP A 3 -26.52 -3.43 -17.95
C ASP A 3 -25.05 -3.50 -17.53
N LYS A 4 -24.20 -4.06 -18.39
CA LYS A 4 -22.74 -3.86 -18.33
C LYS A 4 -22.45 -2.38 -18.56
N LYS A 5 -22.36 -1.61 -17.47
CA LYS A 5 -21.77 -0.26 -17.51
C LYS A 5 -20.40 -0.35 -18.15
N ASN A 6 -20.29 0.18 -19.37
CA ASN A 6 -19.02 0.53 -20.01
C ASN A 6 -18.30 1.49 -19.06
N ALA A 7 -17.38 0.96 -18.25
CA ALA A 7 -16.39 1.78 -17.59
C ALA A 7 -15.57 2.41 -18.71
N ALA A 8 -15.82 3.68 -19.00
CA ALA A 8 -15.00 4.46 -19.91
C ALA A 8 -13.53 4.22 -19.52
N LYS A 9 -12.73 3.72 -20.46
CA LYS A 9 -11.32 3.43 -20.24
C LYS A 9 -10.64 4.78 -20.00
N LEU A 10 -10.52 5.15 -18.73
CA LEU A 10 -9.92 6.39 -18.30
C LEU A 10 -8.45 6.36 -18.73
N GLU A 11 -8.06 7.30 -19.59
CA GLU A 11 -6.65 7.51 -19.91
C GLU A 11 -6.02 8.28 -18.75
N ILE A 12 -5.11 7.62 -18.02
CA ILE A 12 -4.39 8.23 -16.90
C ILE A 12 -3.10 8.80 -17.48
N GLN A 13 -2.98 10.12 -17.48
CA GLN A 13 -1.73 10.81 -17.81
C GLN A 13 -0.82 10.83 -16.59
N LEU A 14 0.46 10.55 -16.78
CA LEU A 14 1.48 10.52 -15.73
C LEU A 14 2.69 11.31 -16.23
N ASP A 15 3.06 12.37 -15.52
CA ASP A 15 4.29 13.10 -15.81
C ASP A 15 5.52 12.30 -15.36
N GLU A 16 6.68 12.66 -15.91
CA GLU A 16 7.93 11.93 -15.68
C GLU A 16 8.37 11.95 -14.21
N GLU A 17 8.11 13.05 -13.49
CA GLU A 17 8.48 13.18 -12.07
C GLU A 17 7.61 12.27 -11.20
N THR A 18 6.29 12.30 -11.38
CA THR A 18 5.36 11.43 -10.65
C THR A 18 5.58 9.95 -10.98
N ALA A 19 5.96 9.64 -12.22
CA ALA A 19 6.25 8.28 -12.66
C ALA A 19 7.43 7.62 -11.93
N GLN A 20 8.40 8.40 -11.46
CA GLN A 20 9.52 7.88 -10.65
C GLN A 20 9.07 7.43 -9.26
N GLY A 21 7.95 7.98 -8.78
CA GLY A 21 7.42 7.71 -7.46
C GLY A 21 8.25 8.31 -6.33
N VAL A 22 7.70 8.26 -5.12
CA VAL A 22 8.37 8.78 -3.92
C VAL A 22 8.34 7.73 -2.83
N TYR A 23 9.52 7.37 -2.32
CA TYR A 23 9.63 6.45 -1.20
C TYR A 23 9.15 7.07 0.12
N ALA A 24 8.37 6.30 0.86
CA ALA A 24 7.95 6.58 2.23
C ALA A 24 7.91 5.27 3.02
N ASN A 25 8.21 5.34 4.31
CA ASN A 25 8.22 4.19 5.23
C ASN A 25 7.20 4.33 6.37
N LEU A 26 6.44 5.42 6.39
CA LEU A 26 5.38 5.68 7.34
C LEU A 26 4.23 6.41 6.64
N VAL A 27 3.01 6.10 7.05
CA VAL A 27 1.82 6.89 6.72
C VAL A 27 1.20 7.41 8.00
N VAL A 28 0.93 8.72 8.05
CA VAL A 28 0.14 9.36 9.11
C VAL A 28 -1.22 9.71 8.52
N VAL A 29 -2.29 9.22 9.16
CA VAL A 29 -3.67 9.43 8.68
C VAL A 29 -4.40 10.33 9.65
N ASN A 30 -4.89 11.45 9.14
CA ASN A 30 -5.79 12.35 9.86
C ASN A 30 -7.09 12.52 9.07
N HIS A 31 -8.19 12.87 9.73
CA HIS A 31 -9.45 13.11 9.04
C HIS A 31 -10.34 14.12 9.77
N ASN A 32 -11.26 14.69 9.02
CA ASN A 32 -12.43 15.42 9.51
C ASN A 32 -13.70 14.82 8.86
N GLU A 33 -14.84 15.47 9.01
CA GLU A 33 -16.11 14.97 8.47
C GLU A 33 -16.13 14.89 6.93
N THR A 34 -15.34 15.70 6.24
CA THR A 34 -15.37 15.85 4.78
C THR A 34 -14.18 15.21 4.07
N GLU A 35 -13.06 15.02 4.76
CA GLU A 35 -11.77 14.69 4.15
C GLU A 35 -10.88 13.82 5.04
N PHE A 36 -10.07 13.00 4.39
CA PHE A 36 -8.95 12.27 4.96
C PHE A 36 -7.64 12.83 4.38
N ALA A 37 -6.68 13.15 5.23
CA ALA A 37 -5.33 13.50 4.85
C ALA A 37 -4.39 12.32 5.13
N LEU A 38 -3.74 11.82 4.07
CA LEU A 38 -2.75 10.76 4.09
C LEU A 38 -1.37 11.39 3.88
N ASP A 39 -0.58 11.46 4.96
CA ASP A 39 0.79 11.96 4.92
C ASP A 39 1.77 10.79 4.80
N PHE A 40 2.38 10.66 3.62
CA PHE A 40 3.45 9.71 3.37
C PHE A 40 4.77 10.32 3.84
N VAL A 41 5.34 9.74 4.87
CA VAL A 41 6.50 10.26 5.59
C VAL A 41 7.70 9.34 5.39
N TYR A 42 8.87 9.96 5.20
CA TYR A 42 10.15 9.27 5.30
C TYR A 42 10.80 9.63 6.64
N VAL A 43 10.97 8.63 7.50
CA VAL A 43 11.67 8.73 8.78
C VAL A 43 13.09 8.16 8.60
N GLN A 44 14.10 8.97 8.91
CA GLN A 44 15.49 8.55 8.86
C GLN A 44 15.80 7.60 10.03
N PRO A 45 16.37 6.39 9.78
CA PRO A 45 16.62 5.41 10.83
C PRO A 45 17.52 5.89 11.97
N GLN A 46 18.49 6.77 11.68
CA GLN A 46 19.53 7.20 12.62
C GLN A 46 19.42 8.68 13.03
N GLY A 47 18.55 9.46 12.38
CA GLY A 47 18.62 10.92 12.43
C GLY A 47 17.57 11.60 13.29
N GLY A 48 16.57 10.88 13.81
CA GLY A 48 15.42 11.46 14.52
C GLY A 48 14.59 12.45 13.68
N ARG A 49 14.88 12.57 12.38
CA ARG A 49 14.23 13.49 11.45
C ARG A 49 13.23 12.72 10.61
N ALA A 50 12.04 13.29 10.48
CA ALA A 50 10.98 12.84 9.61
C ALA A 50 10.64 13.96 8.61
N LYS A 51 10.42 13.60 7.34
CA LYS A 51 9.98 14.54 6.31
C LYS A 51 8.75 13.99 5.61
N VAL A 52 7.68 14.79 5.54
CA VAL A 52 6.54 14.49 4.66
C VAL A 52 7.02 14.57 3.22
N ARG A 53 6.80 13.48 2.48
CA ARG A 53 7.22 13.30 1.10
C ARG A 53 6.09 13.57 0.13
N SER A 54 4.88 13.17 0.50
CA SER A 54 3.64 13.47 -0.23
C SER A 54 2.47 13.54 0.74
N ARG A 55 1.50 14.41 0.46
CA ARG A 55 0.21 14.49 1.15
C ARG A 55 -0.89 14.30 0.13
N ILE A 56 -1.73 13.29 0.34
CA ILE A 56 -2.91 13.04 -0.48
C ILE A 56 -4.16 13.29 0.37
N ILE A 57 -5.07 14.13 -0.13
CA ILE A 57 -6.33 14.45 0.53
C ILE A 57 -7.46 13.79 -0.27
N MET A 58 -8.32 13.03 0.41
CA MET A 58 -9.38 12.25 -0.23
C MET A 58 -10.69 12.35 0.55
N ALA A 59 -11.82 12.37 -0.17
CA ALA A 59 -13.12 12.23 0.47
C ALA A 59 -13.30 10.81 1.08
N PRO A 60 -14.10 10.66 2.16
CA PRO A 60 -14.34 9.37 2.81
C PRO A 60 -14.83 8.25 1.88
N ALA A 61 -15.60 8.61 0.84
CA ALA A 61 -16.08 7.65 -0.16
C ALA A 61 -14.94 7.01 -0.96
N HIS A 62 -13.91 7.78 -1.33
CA HIS A 62 -12.76 7.29 -2.09
C HIS A 62 -11.80 6.47 -1.22
N ILE A 63 -11.66 6.81 0.07
CA ILE A 63 -10.87 6.02 1.02
C ILE A 63 -11.41 4.59 1.15
N ARG A 64 -12.73 4.41 1.24
CA ARG A 64 -13.31 3.06 1.29
C ARG A 64 -13.00 2.24 0.04
N SER A 65 -13.03 2.87 -1.14
CA SER A 65 -12.64 2.20 -2.39
C SER A 65 -11.15 1.86 -2.42
N LEU A 66 -10.29 2.76 -1.91
CA LEU A 66 -8.86 2.54 -1.79
C LEU A 66 -8.55 1.33 -0.90
N ILE A 67 -9.14 1.26 0.30
CA ILE A 67 -8.93 0.16 1.25
C ILE A 67 -9.29 -1.18 0.60
N ARG A 68 -10.47 -1.30 -0.01
CA ARG A 68 -10.91 -2.53 -0.68
C ARG A 68 -9.99 -2.94 -1.82
N ALA A 69 -9.49 -1.97 -2.58
CA ALA A 69 -8.56 -2.24 -3.67
C ALA A 69 -7.21 -2.72 -3.14
N LEU A 70 -6.69 -2.10 -2.06
CA LEU A 70 -5.44 -2.48 -1.42
C LEU A 70 -5.53 -3.88 -0.81
N GLU A 71 -6.57 -4.19 -0.04
CA GLU A 71 -6.79 -5.52 0.56
C GLU A 71 -6.81 -6.61 -0.51
N LYS A 72 -7.57 -6.39 -1.60
CA LYS A 72 -7.64 -7.34 -2.72
C LYS A 72 -6.28 -7.55 -3.37
N ASN A 73 -5.57 -6.46 -3.68
CA ASN A 73 -4.28 -6.54 -4.37
C ASN A 73 -3.18 -7.14 -3.48
N LEU A 74 -3.22 -6.85 -2.18
CA LEU A 74 -2.29 -7.41 -1.21
C LEU A 74 -2.47 -8.92 -1.09
N GLY A 75 -3.72 -9.40 -0.97
CA GLY A 75 -3.97 -10.85 -0.95
C GLY A 75 -3.46 -11.57 -2.20
N SER A 76 -3.69 -11.00 -3.39
CA SER A 76 -3.14 -11.56 -4.63
C SER A 76 -1.62 -11.50 -4.73
N TYR A 77 -0.99 -10.48 -4.13
CA TYR A 77 0.46 -10.39 -4.04
C TYR A 77 1.02 -11.47 -3.11
N GLU A 78 0.44 -11.62 -1.92
CA GLU A 78 0.84 -12.61 -0.93
C GLU A 78 0.70 -14.04 -1.48
N GLU A 79 -0.41 -14.39 -2.13
CA GLU A 79 -0.58 -15.71 -2.77
C GLU A 79 0.51 -16.02 -3.81
N LYS A 80 1.02 -15.00 -4.49
CA LYS A 80 2.02 -15.14 -5.56
C LYS A 80 3.46 -15.12 -5.05
N PHE A 81 3.73 -14.37 -3.99
CA PHE A 81 5.10 -14.04 -3.55
C PHE A 81 5.40 -14.46 -2.11
N GLU A 82 4.42 -14.93 -1.32
CA GLU A 82 4.75 -15.62 -0.07
C GLU A 82 5.65 -16.82 -0.39
N PRO A 83 6.79 -17.00 0.31
CA PRO A 83 7.52 -18.25 0.23
C PRO A 83 6.55 -19.34 0.69
N ASP A 84 6.26 -20.28 -0.22
CA ASP A 84 5.39 -21.43 -0.01
C ASP A 84 5.46 -21.87 1.47
N LYS A 85 4.33 -21.82 2.19
CA LYS A 85 4.26 -22.15 3.62
C LYS A 85 4.79 -23.56 3.93
N ARG A 86 5.00 -24.41 2.91
CA ARG A 86 5.74 -25.67 3.00
C ARG A 86 7.24 -25.49 3.28
N CYS A 87 7.89 -24.46 2.72
CA CYS A 87 9.31 -24.18 2.91
C CYS A 87 9.60 -23.53 4.29
N ALA A 88 8.69 -22.70 4.80
CA ALA A 88 8.82 -22.09 6.14
C ALA A 88 8.79 -23.10 7.30
N LYS A 89 8.17 -24.28 7.12
CA LYS A 89 8.23 -25.38 8.10
C LYS A 89 9.57 -26.09 8.11
N VAL A 90 10.30 -26.12 6.99
CA VAL A 90 11.62 -26.76 6.91
C VAL A 90 12.68 -25.94 7.66
N ALA A 91 12.57 -24.60 7.65
CA ALA A 91 13.49 -23.71 8.35
C ALA A 91 13.41 -23.80 9.90
N LYS A 92 12.27 -24.22 10.46
CA LYS A 92 12.14 -24.44 11.92
C LYS A 92 12.73 -25.76 12.40
N VAL A 93 12.91 -26.75 11.53
CA VAL A 93 13.47 -28.07 11.90
C VAL A 93 15.00 -28.01 12.04
N SER A 94 15.67 -27.05 11.40
CA SER A 94 17.13 -26.88 11.49
C SER A 94 17.63 -26.10 12.71
N GLU A 95 16.75 -25.39 13.44
CA GLU A 95 17.14 -24.65 14.66
C GLU A 95 17.01 -25.50 15.95
N GLU A 96 16.23 -26.59 15.94
CA GLU A 96 16.10 -27.51 17.09
C GLU A 96 17.23 -28.56 17.17
N GLN A 97 18.20 -28.54 16.23
CA GLN A 97 19.31 -29.49 16.21
C GLN A 97 20.65 -28.91 16.68
N TYR A 98 20.62 -27.71 17.28
CA TYR A 98 21.78 -27.03 17.89
C TYR A 98 21.57 -26.66 19.36
N HIS A 99 20.83 -27.49 20.11
CA HIS A 99 20.84 -27.52 21.57
C HIS A 99 21.06 -28.93 22.09
#